data_AF-A0A562TGM5-F1
#
_entry.id   AF-A0A562TGM5-F1
#
_cell.length_a   1.000
_cell.length_b   1.000
_cell.length_c   1.000
_cell.angle_alpha   90.00
_cell.angle_beta   90.00
_cell.angle_gamma   90.00
#
_symmetry.space_group_name_H-M   'P 1'
#
loop_
_entity.id
_entity.type
_entity.pdbx_description
1 polymer ?
#
loop_
_entity_poly.entity_id
_entity_poly.type
_entity_poly.pdbx_seq_one_letter_code
_entity_poly.pdbx_strand_id
1 'polypeptide(L)'
;MPKLFDGTLRVASQDHAELVRRYELYRTIVEFLAALTFVIGSVFFFYDSLIYAGTWFFLIGSILFAVRPTIRLLLELHLAHLPVPKEFRPYGAEPVASNSKA
;
A
#
# COMPACT_ATOMS: atom_id res chain seq x y z
N MET A 1 0.46 16.49 -15.59
CA MET A 1 0.16 15.80 -14.32
C MET A 1 0.65 14.37 -14.41
N PRO A 2 1.38 13.84 -13.42
CA PRO A 2 1.66 12.41 -13.37
C PRO A 2 0.34 11.65 -13.36
N LYS A 3 0.24 10.60 -14.18
CA LYS A 3 -0.95 9.73 -14.18
C LYS A 3 -0.91 8.88 -12.91
N LEU A 4 -2.02 8.84 -12.18
CA LEU A 4 -2.20 7.84 -11.12
C LEU A 4 -2.09 6.45 -11.76
N PHE A 5 -1.58 5.48 -11.00
CA PHE A 5 -1.32 4.11 -11.48
C PHE A 5 -0.26 3.98 -12.60
N ASP A 6 0.59 4.98 -12.84
CA ASP A 6 1.68 4.86 -13.82
C ASP A 6 2.83 3.98 -13.27
N GLY A 7 3.00 2.80 -13.88
CA GLY A 7 4.03 1.84 -13.49
C GLY A 7 5.47 2.32 -13.74
N THR A 8 5.66 3.26 -14.67
CA THR A 8 7.00 3.77 -15.01
C THR A 8 7.61 4.61 -13.88
N LEU A 9 6.76 5.28 -13.09
CA LEU A 9 7.19 6.10 -11.95
C LEU A 9 7.82 5.27 -10.83
N ARG A 10 7.49 3.97 -10.73
CA ARG A 10 8.01 3.09 -9.66
C ARG A 10 9.51 2.83 -9.78
N VAL A 11 10.05 2.92 -10.99
CA VAL A 11 11.47 2.69 -11.32
C VAL A 11 12.17 3.96 -11.82
N ALA A 12 11.49 5.11 -11.73
CA ALA A 12 11.99 6.34 -12.33
C ALA A 12 13.26 6.88 -11.66
N SER A 13 13.43 6.66 -10.35
CA SER A 13 14.60 7.06 -9.58
C SER A 13 14.80 6.10 -8.40
N GLN A 14 16.01 6.08 -7.82
CA GLN A 14 16.29 5.31 -6.60
C GLN A 14 15.34 5.69 -5.44
N ASP A 15 14.95 6.96 -5.33
CA ASP A 15 14.01 7.42 -4.30
C ASP A 15 12.62 6.80 -4.48
N HIS A 16 12.16 6.66 -5.74
CA HIS A 16 10.87 6.04 -6.06
C HIS A 16 10.90 4.54 -5.77
N ALA A 17 12.00 3.87 -6.13
CA ALA A 17 12.18 2.44 -5.90
C ALA A 17 12.23 2.10 -4.40
N GLU A 18 12.94 2.89 -3.59
CA GLU A 18 12.99 2.71 -2.14
C GLU A 18 11.62 2.96 -1.48
N LEU A 19 10.87 3.96 -1.95
CA LEU A 19 9.51 4.22 -1.48
C LEU A 19 8.58 3.04 -1.77
N VAL A 20 8.58 2.54 -3.01
CA VAL A 20 7.79 1.36 -3.40
C VAL A 20 8.15 0.16 -2.53
N ARG A 21 9.44 -0.11 -2.34
CA ARG A 21 9.92 -1.24 -1.51
C ARG A 21 9.37 -1.18 -0.08
N ARG A 22 9.40 0.00 0.55
CA ARG A 22 8.85 0.19 1.91
C ARG A 22 7.35 -0.07 1.96
N TYR A 23 6.58 0.51 1.04
CA TYR A 23 5.14 0.31 1.00
C TYR A 23 4.76 -1.14 0.72
N GLU A 24 5.50 -1.82 -0.16
CA GLU A 24 5.30 -3.25 -0.43
C GLU A 24 5.61 -4.10 0.80
N LEU A 25 6.68 -3.81 1.55
CA LEU A 25 6.98 -4.49 2.80
C LEU A 25 5.86 -4.33 3.83
N TYR A 26 5.39 -3.10 4.09
CA TYR A 26 4.29 -2.86 5.02
C TYR A 26 3.00 -3.55 4.58
N ARG A 27 2.69 -3.51 3.29
CA ARG A 27 1.54 -4.22 2.72
C ARG A 27 1.65 -5.72 2.96
N THR A 28 2.80 -6.33 2.69
CA THR A 28 3.03 -7.76 2.92
C THR A 28 2.89 -8.13 4.39
N ILE A 29 3.44 -7.33 5.32
CA ILE A 29 3.28 -7.56 6.77
C ILE A 29 1.80 -7.57 7.16
N VAL A 30 1.03 -6.57 6.72
CA VAL A 30 -0.41 -6.46 7.03
C VAL A 30 -1.19 -7.64 6.45
N GLU A 31 -0.87 -8.07 5.24
CA GLU A 31 -1.50 -9.25 4.61
C GLU A 31 -1.23 -10.54 5.37
N PHE A 32 0.01 -10.75 5.84
CA PHE A 32 0.35 -11.90 6.67
C PHE A 32 -0.39 -11.88 8.01
N LEU A 33 -0.47 -10.71 8.65
CA LEU A 33 -1.22 -10.56 9.89
C LEU A 33 -2.71 -10.84 9.69
N ALA A 34 -3.32 -10.31 8.61
CA ALA A 34 -4.70 -10.58 8.25
C ALA A 34 -4.95 -12.09 8.06
N ALA A 35 -4.10 -12.74 7.27
CA ALA A 35 -4.18 -14.19 7.03
C ALA A 35 -4.07 -14.99 8.33
N LEU A 36 -3.10 -14.65 9.20
CA LEU A 36 -2.92 -15.32 10.48
C LEU A 36 -4.16 -15.16 11.38
N THR A 37 -4.71 -13.96 11.49
CA THR A 37 -5.92 -13.72 12.28
C THR A 37 -7.13 -14.48 11.74
N PHE A 38 -7.31 -14.59 10.43
CA PHE A 38 -8.38 -15.39 9.83
C PHE A 38 -8.20 -16.88 10.10
N VAL A 39 -6.98 -17.41 9.98
CA VAL A 39 -6.71 -18.82 10.25
C VAL A 39 -6.99 -19.14 11.72
N ILE A 40 -6.50 -18.32 12.66
CA ILE A 40 -6.75 -18.51 14.09
C ILE A 40 -8.25 -18.41 14.40
N GLY A 41 -8.92 -17.38 13.89
CA GLY A 41 -10.37 -17.22 14.05
C GLY A 41 -11.16 -18.40 13.48
N SER A 42 -10.71 -18.96 12.36
CA SER A 42 -11.34 -20.15 11.74
C SER A 42 -11.19 -21.38 12.63
N VAL A 43 -10.02 -21.55 13.26
CA VAL A 43 -9.81 -22.64 14.23
C VAL A 43 -10.72 -22.47 15.45
N PHE A 44 -10.93 -21.25 15.93
CA PHE A 44 -11.80 -20.98 17.08
C PHE A 44 -13.26 -21.37 16.82
N PHE A 45 -13.74 -21.27 15.58
CA PHE A 45 -15.10 -21.68 15.22
C PHE A 45 -15.35 -23.19 15.32
N PHE A 46 -14.33 -24.03 15.55
CA PHE A 46 -14.54 -25.45 15.87
C PHE A 46 -14.96 -25.72 17.32
N TYR A 47 -14.94 -24.70 18.19
CA TYR A 47 -15.26 -24.86 19.61
C TYR A 47 -16.32 -23.84 20.03
N ASP A 48 -17.47 -24.30 20.53
CA ASP A 48 -18.57 -23.42 20.94
C ASP A 48 -18.16 -22.36 21.97
N SER A 49 -17.24 -22.71 22.87
CA SER A 49 -16.71 -21.81 23.89
C SER A 49 -15.82 -20.68 23.34
N LEU A 50 -15.30 -20.82 22.11
CA LEU A 50 -14.37 -19.86 21.49
C LEU A 50 -15.00 -19.02 20.38
N ILE A 51 -16.25 -19.27 20.00
CA ILE A 51 -16.94 -18.56 18.91
C ILE A 51 -16.91 -17.03 19.09
N TYR A 52 -17.13 -16.54 20.32
CA TYR A 52 -17.08 -15.09 20.58
C TYR A 52 -15.69 -14.50 20.30
N ALA A 53 -14.62 -15.19 20.72
CA ALA A 53 -13.25 -14.78 20.40
C ALA A 53 -12.97 -14.91 18.90
N GLY A 54 -13.42 -15.99 18.25
CA GLY A 54 -13.24 -16.23 16.81
C GLY A 54 -13.86 -15.13 15.95
N THR A 55 -15.03 -14.63 16.37
CA THR A 55 -15.73 -13.50 15.72
C THR A 55 -14.87 -12.23 15.72
N TRP A 56 -14.21 -11.91 16.84
CA TRP A 56 -13.30 -10.77 16.92
C TRP A 56 -12.04 -10.96 16.08
N PHE A 57 -11.46 -12.18 16.06
CA PHE A 57 -10.33 -12.49 15.17
C PHE A 57 -10.69 -12.29 13.70
N PHE A 58 -11.90 -12.70 13.29
CA PHE A 58 -12.40 -12.44 11.94
C PHE A 58 -12.59 -10.95 11.66
N LEU A 59 -13.18 -10.19 12.59
CA LEU A 59 -13.36 -8.75 12.40
C LEU A 59 -12.02 -8.02 12.27
N ILE A 60 -11.04 -8.34 13.13
CA ILE A 60 -9.69 -7.77 13.05
C ILE A 60 -9.03 -8.15 11.74
N GLY A 61 -9.11 -9.43 11.34
CA GLY A 61 -8.59 -9.90 10.05
C GLY A 61 -9.22 -9.16 8.86
N SER A 62 -10.52 -8.90 8.89
CA SER A 62 -11.24 -8.12 7.86
C SER A 62 -10.77 -6.68 7.79
N ILE A 63 -10.55 -6.03 8.94
CA ILE A 63 -10.02 -4.66 8.98
C ILE A 63 -8.60 -4.64 8.40
N LEU A 64 -7.72 -5.55 8.82
CA LEU A 64 -6.35 -5.66 8.27
C LEU A 64 -6.37 -5.94 6.77
N PHE A 65 -7.28 -6.80 6.30
CA PHE A 65 -7.44 -7.08 4.88
C PHE A 65 -7.85 -5.84 4.08
N ALA A 66 -8.71 -4.97 4.63
CA ALA A 66 -9.10 -3.70 4.02
C ALA A 66 -7.97 -2.65 3.98
N VAL A 67 -6.94 -2.80 4.81
CA VAL A 67 -5.76 -1.91 4.77
C VAL A 67 -4.94 -2.15 3.50
N ARG A 68 -4.98 -3.34 2.89
CA ARG A 68 -4.28 -3.65 1.62
C ARG A 68 -4.55 -2.64 0.50
N PRO A 69 -5.80 -2.42 0.05
CA PRO A 69 -6.10 -1.43 -0.98
C PRO A 69 -5.74 0.01 -0.54
N THR A 70 -5.81 0.29 0.76
CA THR A 70 -5.45 1.60 1.33
C THR A 70 -3.96 1.90 1.18
N ILE A 71 -3.08 0.95 1.51
CA ILE A 71 -1.62 1.13 1.34
C ILE A 71 -1.26 1.34 -0.13
N ARG A 72 -1.90 0.60 -1.04
CA ARG A 72 -1.70 0.78 -2.49
C ARG A 72 -2.08 2.19 -2.94
N LEU A 73 -3.25 2.68 -2.52
CA LEU A 73 -3.71 4.02 -2.86
C LEU A 73 -2.75 5.10 -2.34
N LEU A 74 -2.31 4.98 -1.09
CA LEU A 74 -1.35 5.91 -0.49
C LEU A 74 -0.01 5.94 -1.23
N LEU A 75 0.51 4.77 -1.62
CA LEU A 75 1.74 4.69 -2.43
C LEU A 75 1.60 5.48 -3.73
N GLU A 76 0.49 5.31 -4.43
CA GLU A 76 0.29 5.96 -5.72
C GLU A 76 0.09 7.47 -5.62
N LEU A 77 -0.61 7.93 -4.57
CA LEU A 77 -0.70 9.35 -4.25
C LEU A 77 0.68 9.95 -3.92
N HIS A 78 1.52 9.21 -3.19
CA HIS A 78 2.87 9.65 -2.84
C HIS A 78 3.79 9.70 -4.08
N LEU A 79 3.73 8.69 -4.95
CA LEU A 79 4.46 8.68 -6.22
C LEU A 79 4.03 9.84 -7.14
N ALA A 80 2.75 10.20 -7.14
CA ALA A 80 2.23 11.33 -7.93
C ALA A 80 2.73 12.70 -7.44
N HIS A 81 3.22 12.80 -6.20
CA HIS A 81 3.77 14.04 -5.65
C HIS A 81 5.31 14.13 -5.77
N LEU A 82 6.01 13.05 -6.10
CA LEU A 82 7.45 13.07 -6.26
C LEU A 82 7.87 13.74 -7.59
N PRO A 83 9.00 14.46 -7.60
CA PRO A 83 9.52 15.05 -8.83
C PRO A 83 9.95 13.95 -9.80
N VAL A 84 9.33 13.94 -10.99
CA VAL A 84 9.62 12.95 -12.04
C VAL A 84 10.91 13.35 -12.79
N PRO A 85 11.92 12.47 -12.90
CA PRO A 85 13.13 12.74 -13.67
C PRO A 85 12.83 13.07 -15.13
N LYS A 86 13.69 13.88 -15.75
CA LYS A 86 13.44 14.42 -17.11
C LYS A 86 13.31 13.34 -18.18
N GLU A 87 14.00 12.23 -18.01
CA GLU A 87 13.99 11.06 -18.90
C GLU A 87 12.67 10.28 -18.87
N PHE A 88 11.90 10.38 -17.78
CA PHE A 88 10.57 9.77 -17.64
C PHE A 88 9.43 10.73 -17.98
N ARG A 89 9.74 11.97 -18.41
CA ARG A 89 8.72 12.92 -18.87
C ARG A 89 8.36 12.66 -20.33
N PRO A 90 7.06 12.69 -20.70
CA PRO A 90 6.65 12.68 -22.11
C PRO A 90 7.32 13.82 -22.88
N TYR A 91 7.77 13.57 -24.12
CA TYR A 91 8.42 14.58 -24.95
C TYR A 91 7.48 15.79 -25.13
N GLY A 92 7.93 16.98 -24.70
CA GLY A 92 7.12 18.22 -24.69
C GLY A 92 6.44 18.58 -23.36
N ALA A 93 6.65 17.81 -22.28
CA ALA A 93 6.12 18.17 -20.96
C ALA A 93 7.01 19.20 -20.23
N GLU A 94 6.49 20.42 -20.02
CA GLU A 94 7.11 21.46 -19.20
C GLU A 94 7.45 20.95 -17.78
N PRO A 95 8.60 21.36 -17.20
CA PRO A 95 8.94 20.97 -15.83
C PRO A 95 7.91 21.57 -14.86
N VAL A 96 7.30 20.72 -14.03
CA VAL A 96 6.47 21.20 -12.91
C VAL A 96 7.41 21.98 -11.99
N ALA A 97 7.17 23.28 -11.84
CA ALA A 97 7.92 24.13 -10.94
C ALA A 97 7.85 23.50 -9.53
N SER A 98 8.99 22.99 -9.06
CA SER A 98 9.15 22.48 -7.69
C SER A 98 8.91 23.67 -6.76
N ASN A 99 7.70 23.80 -6.24
CA ASN A 99 7.38 24.77 -5.20
C ASN A 99 7.82 24.20 -3.85
N SER A 100 9.13 23.97 -3.71
CA SER A 100 9.79 23.72 -2.43
C SER A 100 10.11 25.07 -1.79
N LYS A 101 9.08 25.72 -1.24
CA LYS A 101 9.20 26.81 -0.26
C LYS A 101 7.95 26.84 0.61
N ALA A 102 8.03 26.19 1.77
CA ALA A 102 7.57 26.68 3.09
C ALA A 102 7.94 25.64 4.15
#